data_AF-C5M7A0-F1
#
_entry.id   AF-C5M7A0-F1
#
_cell.length_a   1.000
_cell.length_b   1.000
_cell.length_c   1.000
_cell.angle_alpha   90.00
_cell.angle_beta   90.00
_cell.angle_gamma   90.00
#
_symmetry.space_group_name_H-M   'P 1'
#
loop_
_entity.id
_entity.type
_entity.pdbx_description
1 polymer ?
#
loop_
_entity_poly.entity_id
_entity_poly.type
_entity_poly.pdbx_seq_one_letter_code
_entity_poly.pdbx_strand_id
1 'polypeptide(L)'
;MAPTPTTTPMPVPPKGPEISDMSDETITENTILVNSQHKNMRLFFVLNTLVQHLHDFAREVRLTTEEWEEGIKFLTDCGHITTDIRQEFVLLSDVLGLSVLVDGISHPKPENATSGTLLGPFHTHDAEEKEQGDSIVSEGKGEPLLIEGKLTDTNGDPIANATIDLWHCDKDGFYDTQYENRDHADLRGIVRTAEDGSFVIKASKPVPYPIPSDGPVGKLLKIINRHPYRPAHIHFIIEKPGYDRLITALYEKGDPFEKSDAVFGVKSKLLYTLDKVGEEKASKYNMDKDDWYLHWDFTIITEQESVDLVRKKNKEAIVNNKNSPYNLILNKNGLPEAAPLD
;
A
#
# COMPACT_ATOMS: atom_id res chain seq x y z
N MET A 1 -17.40 -24.60 -50.35
CA MET A 1 -16.42 -23.54 -50.64
C MET A 1 -16.31 -22.68 -49.39
N ALA A 2 -15.14 -22.60 -48.77
CA ALA A 2 -14.93 -21.70 -47.63
C ALA A 2 -14.91 -20.25 -48.14
N PRO A 3 -15.48 -19.28 -47.39
CA PRO A 3 -15.46 -17.88 -47.80
C PRO A 3 -14.02 -17.36 -47.80
N THR A 4 -13.64 -16.76 -48.91
CA THR A 4 -12.35 -16.08 -49.08
C THR A 4 -12.25 -14.93 -48.08
N PRO A 5 -11.14 -14.77 -47.32
CA PRO A 5 -11.01 -13.66 -46.40
C PRO A 5 -11.01 -12.35 -47.18
N THR A 6 -11.95 -11.46 -46.89
CA THR A 6 -11.89 -10.07 -47.34
C THR A 6 -10.68 -9.41 -46.71
N THR A 7 -9.62 -9.21 -47.50
CA THR A 7 -8.43 -8.46 -47.11
C THR A 7 -8.75 -6.97 -47.17
N THR A 8 -9.31 -6.43 -46.08
CA THR A 8 -9.26 -4.98 -45.88
C THR A 8 -7.78 -4.58 -45.82
N PRO A 9 -7.31 -3.61 -46.62
CA PRO A 9 -5.93 -3.15 -46.55
C PRO A 9 -5.65 -2.68 -45.13
N MET A 10 -4.56 -3.17 -44.51
CA MET A 10 -4.16 -2.61 -43.23
C MET A 10 -3.87 -1.11 -43.42
N PRO A 11 -4.35 -0.24 -42.52
CA PRO A 11 -4.06 1.18 -42.60
C PRO A 11 -2.54 1.37 -42.65
N VAL A 12 -2.08 2.28 -43.51
CA VAL A 12 -0.66 2.66 -43.57
C VAL A 12 -0.28 3.19 -42.19
N PRO A 13 0.72 2.59 -41.51
CA PRO A 13 1.10 3.07 -40.19
C PRO A 13 1.61 4.51 -40.30
N PRO A 14 1.32 5.36 -39.29
CA PRO A 14 1.81 6.73 -39.28
C PRO A 14 3.34 6.74 -39.38
N LYS A 15 3.91 7.67 -40.15
CA LYS A 15 5.35 7.86 -40.23
C LYS A 15 5.86 8.29 -38.85
N GLY A 16 6.74 7.50 -38.23
CA GLY A 16 7.36 7.82 -36.95
C GLY A 16 8.29 9.05 -37.03
N PRO A 17 8.76 9.56 -35.89
CA PRO A 17 9.69 10.68 -35.85
C PRO A 17 11.03 10.30 -36.49
N GLU A 18 11.76 11.30 -36.98
CA GLU A 18 13.15 11.12 -37.41
C GLU A 18 14.04 11.04 -36.17
N ILE A 19 14.81 9.97 -36.05
CA ILE A 19 15.75 9.72 -34.94
C ILE A 19 17.19 9.96 -35.40
N SER A 20 18.08 10.28 -34.46
CA SER A 20 19.51 10.41 -34.72
C SER A 20 20.18 9.04 -34.85
N ASP A 21 21.47 9.02 -35.22
CA ASP A 21 22.26 7.78 -35.26
C ASP A 21 22.35 7.12 -33.88
N MET A 22 22.42 5.79 -33.83
CA MET A 22 22.22 5.03 -32.60
C MET A 22 23.55 4.72 -31.88
N SER A 23 23.68 5.19 -30.65
CA SER A 23 24.77 4.85 -29.71
C SER A 23 24.26 4.77 -28.26
N ASP A 24 25.13 4.39 -27.33
CA ASP A 24 24.84 4.41 -25.89
C ASP A 24 24.62 5.82 -25.34
N GLU A 25 25.15 6.86 -26.01
CA GLU A 25 24.83 8.26 -25.71
C GLU A 25 23.47 8.70 -26.25
N THR A 26 23.08 8.30 -27.47
CA THR A 26 21.86 8.81 -28.13
C THR A 26 20.59 8.00 -27.87
N ILE A 27 20.71 6.76 -27.39
CA ILE A 27 19.57 5.84 -27.23
C ILE A 27 18.47 6.38 -26.30
N THR A 28 18.82 7.13 -25.23
CA THR A 28 17.82 7.68 -24.30
C THR A 28 16.95 8.73 -24.99
N GLU A 29 17.58 9.69 -25.67
CA GLU A 29 16.85 10.76 -26.39
C GLU A 29 15.97 10.18 -27.49
N ASN A 30 16.49 9.21 -28.26
CA ASN A 30 15.74 8.52 -29.31
C ASN A 30 14.54 7.73 -28.75
N THR A 31 14.71 7.04 -27.62
CA THR A 31 13.62 6.29 -26.96
C THR A 31 12.53 7.22 -26.46
N ILE A 32 12.91 8.32 -25.82
CA ILE A 32 11.98 9.36 -25.37
C ILE A 32 11.22 9.95 -26.55
N LEU A 33 11.90 10.30 -27.65
CA LEU A 33 11.29 10.87 -28.84
C LEU A 33 10.23 9.92 -29.44
N VAL A 34 10.58 8.65 -29.63
CA VAL A 34 9.67 7.64 -30.20
C VAL A 34 8.45 7.40 -29.31
N ASN A 35 8.63 7.36 -27.99
CA ASN A 35 7.54 7.12 -27.04
C ASN A 35 6.64 8.35 -26.80
N SER A 36 7.06 9.53 -27.26
CA SER A 36 6.40 10.81 -27.00
C SER A 36 5.41 11.27 -28.07
N GLN A 37 5.06 10.43 -29.05
CA GLN A 37 4.21 10.82 -30.20
C GLN A 37 2.72 11.02 -29.85
N HIS A 38 2.35 10.92 -28.57
CA HIS A 38 0.98 11.06 -28.07
C HIS A 38 0.75 12.40 -27.36
N LYS A 39 -0.51 12.81 -27.18
CA LYS A 39 -0.88 14.09 -26.54
C LYS A 39 -1.13 14.04 -25.03
N ASN A 40 -0.96 12.89 -24.39
CA ASN A 40 -1.17 12.75 -22.95
C ASN A 40 0.07 13.24 -22.18
N MET A 41 0.02 14.47 -21.66
CA MET A 41 1.18 15.11 -21.02
C MET A 41 1.57 14.47 -19.68
N ARG A 42 0.61 13.91 -18.94
CA ARG A 42 0.91 13.14 -17.73
C ARG A 42 1.66 11.85 -18.08
N LEU A 43 1.17 11.10 -19.08
CA LEU A 43 1.85 9.89 -19.54
C LEU A 43 3.25 10.22 -20.10
N PHE A 44 3.37 11.31 -20.86
CA PHE A 44 4.64 11.80 -21.40
C PHE A 44 5.63 12.00 -20.25
N PHE A 45 5.23 12.73 -19.22
CA PHE A 45 6.10 13.02 -18.08
C PHE A 45 6.49 11.75 -17.32
N VAL A 46 5.53 10.85 -17.03
CA VAL A 46 5.79 9.59 -16.31
C VAL A 46 6.73 8.69 -17.10
N LEU A 47 6.42 8.42 -18.38
CA LEU A 47 7.16 7.47 -19.20
C LEU A 47 8.57 7.96 -19.50
N ASN A 48 8.74 9.25 -19.83
CA ASN A 48 10.05 9.79 -20.17
C ASN A 48 10.95 9.86 -18.93
N THR A 49 10.40 10.23 -17.77
CA THR A 49 11.15 10.23 -16.51
C THR A 49 11.57 8.82 -16.12
N LEU A 50 10.70 7.82 -16.32
CA LEU A 50 11.03 6.41 -16.10
C LEU A 50 12.16 5.93 -17.02
N VAL A 51 12.06 6.19 -18.33
CA VAL A 51 13.10 5.81 -19.31
C VAL A 51 14.44 6.46 -18.95
N GLN A 52 14.43 7.74 -18.59
CA GLN A 52 15.64 8.45 -18.16
C GLN A 52 16.29 7.76 -16.96
N HIS A 53 15.56 7.56 -15.86
CA HIS A 53 16.10 6.92 -14.65
C HIS A 53 16.55 5.47 -14.91
N LEU A 54 15.83 4.72 -15.74
CA LEU A 54 16.20 3.35 -16.08
C LEU A 54 17.51 3.29 -16.87
N HIS A 55 17.69 4.15 -17.87
CA HIS A 55 18.92 4.19 -18.65
C HIS A 55 20.09 4.76 -17.85
N ASP A 56 19.84 5.76 -16.99
CA ASP A 56 20.87 6.31 -16.10
C ASP A 56 21.33 5.29 -15.08
N PHE A 57 20.42 4.50 -14.49
CA PHE A 57 20.77 3.35 -13.66
C PHE A 57 21.70 2.39 -14.41
N ALA A 58 21.34 1.99 -15.63
CA ALA A 58 22.15 1.07 -16.42
C ALA A 58 23.56 1.63 -16.72
N ARG A 59 23.67 2.94 -17.01
CA ARG A 59 24.96 3.61 -17.22
C ARG A 59 25.77 3.74 -15.94
N GLU A 60 25.13 4.09 -14.84
CA GLU A 60 25.77 4.30 -13.53
C GLU A 60 26.43 3.01 -13.05
N VAL A 61 25.70 1.89 -13.11
CA VAL A 61 26.21 0.59 -12.65
C VAL A 61 27.03 -0.15 -13.71
N ARG A 62 27.10 0.39 -14.94
CA ARG A 62 27.70 -0.27 -16.12
C ARG A 62 27.12 -1.68 -16.32
N LEU A 63 25.79 -1.76 -16.34
CA LEU A 63 25.03 -3.01 -16.37
C LEU A 63 25.52 -3.92 -17.49
N THR A 64 25.98 -5.11 -17.13
CA THR A 64 26.45 -6.12 -18.09
C THR A 64 25.27 -6.83 -18.75
N THR A 65 25.54 -7.50 -19.87
CA THR A 65 24.51 -8.33 -20.53
C THR A 65 24.05 -9.46 -19.62
N GLU A 66 24.97 -10.08 -18.90
CA GLU A 66 24.68 -11.18 -17.97
C GLU A 66 23.81 -10.72 -16.79
N GLU A 67 24.11 -9.55 -16.19
CA GLU A 67 23.28 -8.98 -15.13
C GLU A 67 21.90 -8.55 -15.64
N TRP A 68 21.83 -8.01 -16.85
CA TRP A 68 20.56 -7.68 -17.50
C TRP A 68 19.71 -8.93 -17.74
N GLU A 69 20.30 -10.02 -18.27
CA GLU A 69 19.61 -11.30 -18.48
C GLU A 69 19.07 -11.86 -17.16
N GLU A 70 19.85 -11.81 -16.07
CA GLU A 70 19.41 -12.24 -14.75
C GLU A 70 18.26 -11.35 -14.22
N GLY A 71 18.32 -10.03 -14.44
CA GLY A 71 17.22 -9.12 -14.10
C GLY A 71 15.93 -9.43 -14.87
N ILE A 72 16.03 -9.69 -16.18
CA ILE A 72 14.88 -10.11 -16.99
C ILE A 72 14.32 -11.45 -16.51
N LYS A 73 15.20 -12.41 -16.19
CA LYS A 73 14.80 -13.70 -15.65
C LYS A 73 14.07 -13.54 -14.31
N PHE A 74 14.59 -12.71 -13.41
CA PHE A 74 13.97 -12.40 -12.13
C PHE A 74 12.56 -11.83 -12.29
N LEU A 75 12.38 -10.81 -13.15
CA LEU A 75 11.07 -10.24 -13.44
C LEU A 75 10.11 -11.24 -14.10
N THR A 76 10.64 -12.11 -14.96
CA THR A 76 9.87 -13.20 -15.59
C THR A 76 9.38 -14.21 -14.55
N ASP A 77 10.24 -14.62 -13.63
CA ASP A 77 9.87 -15.53 -12.54
C ASP A 77 8.81 -14.90 -11.61
N CYS A 78 8.90 -13.58 -11.35
CA CYS A 78 7.85 -12.85 -10.60
C CYS A 78 6.51 -12.91 -11.33
N GLY A 79 6.52 -12.79 -12.65
CA GLY A 79 5.32 -12.96 -13.47
C GLY A 79 4.73 -14.37 -13.39
N HIS A 80 5.56 -15.41 -13.49
CA HIS A 80 5.09 -16.81 -13.48
C HIS A 80 4.46 -17.26 -12.16
N ILE A 81 4.91 -16.73 -11.03
CA ILE A 81 4.36 -17.10 -9.71
C ILE A 81 3.16 -16.25 -9.28
N THR A 82 2.90 -15.15 -9.99
CA THR A 82 1.77 -14.26 -9.70
C THR A 82 0.44 -14.94 -10.11
N THR A 83 -0.54 -14.90 -9.22
CA THR A 83 -1.90 -15.43 -9.38
C THR A 83 -2.93 -14.41 -8.84
N ASP A 84 -4.22 -14.74 -8.91
CA ASP A 84 -5.29 -13.88 -8.37
C ASP A 84 -5.20 -13.66 -6.84
N ILE A 85 -4.56 -14.59 -6.12
CA ILE A 85 -4.37 -14.52 -4.66
C ILE A 85 -2.92 -14.25 -4.24
N ARG A 86 -1.98 -14.17 -5.20
CA ARG A 86 -0.56 -13.90 -4.95
C ARG A 86 -0.03 -12.88 -5.94
N GLN A 87 0.38 -11.71 -5.46
CA GLN A 87 0.92 -10.64 -6.31
C GLN A 87 2.42 -10.41 -6.04
N GLU A 88 3.29 -11.14 -6.72
CA GLU A 88 4.75 -11.08 -6.48
C GLU A 88 5.35 -9.73 -6.92
N PHE A 89 4.76 -9.06 -7.92
CA PHE A 89 5.17 -7.69 -8.30
C PHE A 89 4.81 -6.64 -7.26
N VAL A 90 3.67 -6.79 -6.57
CA VAL A 90 3.32 -5.94 -5.42
C VAL A 90 4.30 -6.20 -4.28
N LEU A 91 4.60 -7.47 -4.01
CA LEU A 91 5.60 -7.83 -2.99
C LEU A 91 6.99 -7.27 -3.32
N LEU A 92 7.40 -7.28 -4.59
CA LEU A 92 8.64 -6.66 -5.05
C LEU A 92 8.63 -5.15 -4.79
N SER A 93 7.52 -4.46 -5.09
CA SER A 93 7.32 -3.04 -4.78
C SER A 93 7.42 -2.78 -3.27
N ASP A 94 6.84 -3.64 -2.45
CA ASP A 94 6.86 -3.53 -0.98
C ASP A 94 8.28 -3.65 -0.44
N VAL A 95 9.03 -4.69 -0.84
CA VAL A 95 10.39 -4.91 -0.33
C VAL A 95 11.41 -3.91 -0.88
N LEU A 96 11.10 -3.21 -1.98
CA LEU A 96 11.91 -2.10 -2.48
C LEU A 96 11.48 -0.74 -1.89
N GLY A 97 10.44 -0.72 -1.04
CA GLY A 97 9.93 0.49 -0.38
C GLY A 97 9.11 1.41 -1.29
N LEU A 98 8.85 1.00 -2.53
CA LEU A 98 8.08 1.79 -3.49
C LEU A 98 6.62 1.94 -3.04
N SER A 99 6.00 0.87 -2.52
CA SER A 99 4.60 0.93 -2.10
C SER A 99 4.36 1.94 -0.97
N VAL A 100 5.25 1.98 0.03
CA VAL A 100 5.15 2.93 1.16
C VAL A 100 5.38 4.36 0.69
N LEU A 101 6.32 4.55 -0.24
CA LEU A 101 6.60 5.85 -0.85
C LEU A 101 5.38 6.36 -1.63
N VAL A 102 4.78 5.52 -2.47
CA VAL A 102 3.58 5.86 -3.25
C VAL A 102 2.41 6.19 -2.34
N ASP A 103 2.18 5.41 -1.27
CA ASP A 103 1.16 5.72 -0.26
C ASP A 103 1.38 7.09 0.38
N GLY A 104 2.61 7.35 0.85
CA GLY A 104 2.94 8.62 1.50
C GLY A 104 2.79 9.85 0.61
N ILE A 105 3.04 9.72 -0.69
CA ILE A 105 2.84 10.80 -1.67
C ILE A 105 1.36 10.96 -2.02
N SER A 106 0.61 9.86 -2.13
CA SER A 106 -0.78 9.86 -2.59
C SER A 106 -1.77 10.25 -1.50
N HIS A 107 -1.45 9.95 -0.24
CA HIS A 107 -2.33 10.15 0.91
C HIS A 107 -1.64 10.93 2.04
N PRO A 108 -1.06 12.12 1.78
CA PRO A 108 -0.42 12.93 2.81
C PRO A 108 -1.43 13.26 3.92
N LYS A 109 -0.94 13.37 5.15
CA LYS A 109 -1.76 13.68 6.34
C LYS A 109 -1.17 14.87 7.10
N PRO A 110 -2.01 15.75 7.69
CA PRO A 110 -1.53 16.74 8.64
C PRO A 110 -0.99 16.06 9.91
N GLU A 111 -0.24 16.82 10.72
CA GLU A 111 0.48 16.25 11.87
C GLU A 111 -0.44 15.62 12.92
N ASN A 112 -1.64 16.18 13.09
CA ASN A 112 -2.67 15.79 14.04
C ASN A 112 -3.67 14.75 13.49
N ALA A 113 -3.50 14.26 12.26
CA ALA A 113 -4.29 13.14 11.73
C ALA A 113 -3.52 11.83 11.84
N THR A 114 -4.25 10.71 11.90
CA THR A 114 -3.64 9.38 11.89
C THR A 114 -2.91 9.16 10.57
N SER A 115 -1.68 8.67 10.66
CA SER A 115 -0.87 8.35 9.49
C SER A 115 -1.40 7.10 8.79
N GLY A 116 -1.44 7.12 7.46
CA GLY A 116 -1.69 5.91 6.67
C GLY A 116 -0.48 4.98 6.61
N THR A 117 -0.68 3.75 6.14
CA THR A 117 0.39 2.83 5.71
C THR A 117 -0.18 1.83 4.69
N LEU A 118 0.65 0.87 4.27
CA LEU A 118 0.29 -0.15 3.30
C LEU A 118 -0.98 -0.92 3.69
N LEU A 119 -1.84 -1.17 2.70
CA LEU A 119 -2.97 -2.09 2.82
C LEU A 119 -2.48 -3.53 3.08
N GLY A 120 -1.40 -3.94 2.40
CA GLY A 120 -1.00 -5.34 2.33
C GLY A 120 -1.94 -6.18 1.43
N PRO A 121 -1.57 -7.43 1.14
CA PRO A 121 -2.28 -8.24 0.14
C PRO A 121 -3.47 -9.06 0.69
N PHE A 122 -3.76 -8.99 1.99
CA PHE A 122 -4.67 -9.93 2.67
C PHE A 122 -6.04 -9.35 3.03
N HIS A 123 -6.36 -8.13 2.58
CA HIS A 123 -7.71 -7.58 2.72
C HIS A 123 -8.70 -8.30 1.78
N THR A 124 -9.93 -8.51 2.25
CA THR A 124 -11.02 -9.12 1.49
C THR A 124 -12.32 -8.39 1.77
N HIS A 125 -13.29 -8.49 0.86
CA HIS A 125 -14.57 -7.78 0.95
C HIS A 125 -15.70 -8.58 1.61
N ASP A 126 -15.40 -9.76 2.15
CA ASP A 126 -16.35 -10.67 2.78
C ASP A 126 -16.31 -10.64 4.31
N ALA A 127 -15.63 -9.65 4.91
CA ALA A 127 -15.66 -9.42 6.34
C ALA A 127 -17.09 -9.08 6.81
N GLU A 128 -17.51 -9.65 7.93
CA GLU A 128 -18.84 -9.44 8.48
C GLU A 128 -18.93 -8.13 9.28
N GLU A 129 -20.06 -7.43 9.19
CA GLU A 129 -20.40 -6.38 10.15
C GLU A 129 -20.66 -7.01 11.53
N LYS A 130 -20.07 -6.42 12.57
CA LYS A 130 -20.13 -6.85 13.97
C LYS A 130 -20.76 -5.77 14.84
N GLU A 131 -21.45 -6.17 15.89
CA GLU A 131 -21.96 -5.25 16.89
C GLU A 131 -20.83 -4.78 17.83
N GLN A 132 -21.08 -3.69 18.54
CA GLN A 132 -20.14 -3.13 19.51
C GLN A 132 -19.78 -4.18 20.58
N GLY A 133 -18.50 -4.56 20.65
CA GLY A 133 -17.99 -5.53 21.60
C GLY A 133 -18.15 -7.00 21.17
N ASP A 134 -18.53 -7.28 19.93
CA ASP A 134 -18.45 -8.63 19.37
C ASP A 134 -17.01 -9.06 19.09
N SER A 135 -16.80 -10.36 18.82
CA SER A 135 -15.50 -10.92 18.43
C SER A 135 -15.39 -11.09 16.91
N ILE A 136 -14.25 -10.71 16.34
CA ILE A 136 -13.86 -11.05 14.97
C ILE A 136 -13.05 -12.36 14.88
N VAL A 137 -12.77 -13.00 16.03
CA VAL A 137 -11.83 -14.12 16.13
C VAL A 137 -12.55 -15.38 16.60
N SER A 138 -12.35 -16.47 15.86
CA SER A 138 -12.76 -17.82 16.24
C SER A 138 -11.96 -18.36 17.44
N GLU A 139 -12.59 -19.26 18.20
CA GLU A 139 -11.99 -19.81 19.43
C GLU A 139 -10.62 -20.48 19.17
N GLY A 140 -9.64 -20.20 20.03
CA GLY A 140 -8.31 -20.84 19.98
C GLY A 140 -7.33 -20.27 18.94
N LYS A 141 -7.71 -19.21 18.22
CA LYS A 141 -6.88 -18.54 17.19
C LYS A 141 -5.90 -17.49 17.72
N GLY A 142 -5.94 -17.14 18.99
CA GLY A 142 -4.96 -16.25 19.62
C GLY A 142 -5.31 -15.88 21.05
N GLU A 143 -4.43 -15.11 21.69
CA GLU A 143 -4.69 -14.54 23.02
C GLU A 143 -5.74 -13.44 22.92
N PRO A 144 -6.82 -13.44 23.73
CA PRO A 144 -7.88 -12.45 23.61
C PRO A 144 -7.39 -11.01 23.77
N LEU A 145 -7.92 -10.13 22.93
CA LEU A 145 -7.61 -8.70 22.91
C LEU A 145 -8.91 -7.90 22.80
N LEU A 146 -9.10 -6.93 23.69
CA LEU A 146 -10.13 -5.91 23.55
C LEU A 146 -9.52 -4.64 22.94
N ILE A 147 -10.11 -4.15 21.85
CA ILE A 147 -9.72 -2.89 21.22
C ILE A 147 -10.85 -1.88 21.44
N GLU A 148 -10.53 -0.74 22.05
CA GLU A 148 -11.45 0.39 22.22
C GLU A 148 -10.83 1.69 21.72
N GLY A 149 -11.65 2.58 21.17
CA GLY A 149 -11.17 3.86 20.69
C GLY A 149 -12.28 4.82 20.31
N LYS A 150 -11.89 6.01 19.85
CA LYS A 150 -12.75 7.00 19.23
C LYS A 150 -12.26 7.34 17.83
N LEU A 151 -13.21 7.64 16.95
CA LEU A 151 -12.94 8.28 15.67
C LEU A 151 -13.36 9.75 15.73
N THR A 152 -12.42 10.62 15.41
CA THR A 152 -12.64 12.07 15.34
C THR A 152 -12.17 12.66 14.02
N ASP A 153 -12.62 13.88 13.73
CA ASP A 153 -11.98 14.73 12.73
C ASP A 153 -10.80 15.53 13.34
N THR A 154 -10.13 16.34 12.53
CA THR A 154 -9.00 17.16 12.98
C THR A 154 -9.37 18.33 13.91
N ASN A 155 -10.65 18.63 14.08
CA ASN A 155 -11.16 19.58 15.07
C ASN A 155 -11.47 18.92 16.41
N GLY A 156 -11.43 17.58 16.46
CA GLY A 156 -11.77 16.77 17.63
C GLY A 156 -13.26 16.41 17.70
N ASP A 157 -14.04 16.71 16.65
CA ASP A 157 -15.45 16.37 16.59
C ASP A 157 -15.61 14.86 16.34
N PRO A 158 -16.48 14.16 17.08
CA PRO A 158 -16.69 12.72 16.91
C PRO A 158 -17.35 12.41 15.57
N ILE A 159 -16.90 11.34 14.92
CA ILE A 159 -17.46 10.89 13.65
C ILE A 159 -18.30 9.64 13.89
N ALA A 160 -19.62 9.81 13.87
CA ALA A 160 -20.59 8.74 14.06
C ALA A 160 -20.85 7.94 12.78
N ASN A 161 -21.18 6.66 12.94
CA ASN A 161 -21.55 5.73 11.87
C ASN A 161 -20.52 5.72 10.71
N ALA A 162 -19.25 5.72 11.06
CA ALA A 162 -18.13 5.37 10.18
C ALA A 162 -17.83 3.89 10.34
N THR A 163 -17.34 3.23 9.29
CA THR A 163 -16.92 1.84 9.36
C THR A 163 -15.44 1.75 9.74
N ILE A 164 -15.15 0.90 10.71
CA ILE A 164 -13.80 0.46 11.09
C ILE A 164 -13.69 -1.01 10.68
N ASP A 165 -13.12 -1.24 9.50
CA ASP A 165 -12.79 -2.57 8.99
C ASP A 165 -11.38 -2.94 9.46
N LEU A 166 -11.24 -4.06 10.17
CA LEU A 166 -9.97 -4.49 10.75
C LEU A 166 -9.72 -5.97 10.48
N TRP A 167 -8.44 -6.31 10.30
CA TRP A 167 -7.98 -7.68 10.12
C TRP A 167 -6.55 -7.88 10.61
N HIS A 168 -6.20 -9.10 11.01
CA HIS A 168 -4.84 -9.47 11.40
C HIS A 168 -4.61 -10.98 11.24
N CYS A 169 -3.34 -11.41 11.40
CA CYS A 169 -2.98 -12.82 11.40
C CYS A 169 -3.37 -13.52 12.72
N ASP A 170 -3.48 -14.85 12.68
CA ASP A 170 -3.67 -15.68 13.87
C ASP A 170 -2.36 -15.91 14.63
N LYS A 171 -2.43 -16.65 15.74
CA LYS A 171 -1.28 -17.00 16.59
C LYS A 171 -0.12 -17.70 15.87
N ASP A 172 -0.39 -18.31 14.72
CA ASP A 172 0.59 -19.03 13.91
C ASP A 172 1.17 -18.12 12.80
N GLY A 173 0.72 -16.87 12.72
CA GLY A 173 1.18 -15.86 11.78
C GLY A 173 0.51 -15.95 10.40
N PHE A 174 -0.64 -16.62 10.29
CA PHE A 174 -1.38 -16.78 9.03
C PHE A 174 -2.66 -15.96 9.03
N TYR A 175 -2.98 -15.35 7.89
CA TYR A 175 -4.31 -14.85 7.60
C TYR A 175 -5.23 -16.00 7.19
N ASP A 176 -6.52 -15.89 7.51
CA ASP A 176 -7.57 -16.84 7.09
C ASP A 176 -7.48 -17.21 5.59
N THR A 177 -7.22 -16.23 4.72
CA THR A 177 -7.05 -16.38 3.25
C THR A 177 -5.90 -17.29 2.83
N GLN A 178 -4.97 -17.60 3.72
CA GLN A 178 -3.84 -18.48 3.44
C GLN A 178 -4.14 -19.96 3.73
N TYR A 179 -5.27 -20.27 4.36
CA TYR A 179 -5.69 -21.64 4.60
C TYR A 179 -6.50 -22.17 3.42
N GLU A 180 -6.08 -23.31 2.86
CA GLU A 180 -6.75 -23.96 1.71
C GLU A 180 -8.24 -24.29 1.99
N ASN A 181 -8.56 -24.53 3.25
CA ASN A 181 -9.90 -24.91 3.73
C ASN A 181 -10.68 -23.73 4.35
N ARG A 182 -10.37 -22.49 3.97
CA ARG A 182 -11.15 -21.32 4.38
C ARG A 182 -12.61 -21.45 3.92
N ASP A 183 -13.52 -21.47 4.88
CA ASP A 183 -14.97 -21.59 4.68
C ASP A 183 -15.72 -20.27 4.93
N HIS A 184 -15.20 -19.42 5.82
CA HIS A 184 -15.71 -18.09 6.12
C HIS A 184 -14.57 -17.11 6.45
N ALA A 185 -14.94 -15.83 6.59
CA ALA A 185 -14.05 -14.79 7.07
C ALA A 185 -13.74 -14.98 8.57
N ASP A 186 -12.46 -15.03 8.92
CA ASP A 186 -12.00 -15.15 10.32
C ASP A 186 -10.85 -14.18 10.59
N LEU A 187 -10.74 -13.69 11.83
CA LEU A 187 -9.81 -12.63 12.24
C LEU A 187 -9.93 -11.34 11.41
N ARG A 188 -11.13 -11.09 10.87
CA ARG A 188 -11.50 -9.87 10.14
C ARG A 188 -12.95 -9.50 10.44
N GLY A 189 -13.24 -8.20 10.51
CA GLY A 189 -14.60 -7.74 10.76
C GLY A 189 -14.74 -6.24 10.65
N ILE A 190 -15.98 -5.77 10.59
CA ILE A 190 -16.31 -4.36 10.43
C ILE A 190 -17.17 -3.92 11.61
N VAL A 191 -16.76 -2.89 12.35
CA VAL A 191 -17.59 -2.27 13.40
C VAL A 191 -17.92 -0.83 13.03
N ARG A 192 -19.12 -0.36 13.37
CA ARG A 192 -19.56 1.02 13.12
C ARG A 192 -19.38 1.89 14.36
N THR A 193 -18.80 3.07 14.21
CA THR A 193 -18.66 4.02 15.32
C THR A 193 -20.03 4.48 15.84
N ALA A 194 -20.15 4.61 17.16
CA ALA A 194 -21.33 5.13 17.83
C ALA A 194 -21.50 6.65 17.65
N GLU A 195 -22.59 7.20 18.16
CA GLU A 195 -22.91 8.65 18.08
C GLU A 195 -21.81 9.55 18.67
N ASP A 196 -21.09 9.08 19.68
CA ASP A 196 -19.96 9.80 20.30
C ASP A 196 -18.59 9.47 19.65
N GLY A 197 -18.62 8.82 18.49
CA GLY A 197 -17.45 8.39 17.72
C GLY A 197 -16.77 7.13 18.28
N SER A 198 -17.24 6.56 19.39
CA SER A 198 -16.60 5.39 20.00
C SER A 198 -16.78 4.10 19.20
N PHE A 199 -15.82 3.20 19.30
CA PHE A 199 -15.93 1.82 18.84
C PHE A 199 -15.24 0.86 19.82
N VAL A 200 -15.75 -0.36 19.89
CA VAL A 200 -15.19 -1.46 20.65
C VAL A 200 -15.35 -2.76 19.88
N ILE A 201 -14.29 -3.55 19.83
CA ILE A 201 -14.27 -4.86 19.17
C ILE A 201 -13.31 -5.81 19.89
N LYS A 202 -13.69 -7.08 20.00
CA LYS A 202 -12.81 -8.15 20.47
C LYS A 202 -12.06 -8.76 19.28
N ALA A 203 -10.76 -8.93 19.47
CA ALA A 203 -9.78 -9.45 18.53
C ALA A 203 -8.87 -10.44 19.25
N SER A 204 -7.73 -10.77 18.65
CA SER A 204 -6.64 -11.44 19.37
C SER A 204 -5.33 -10.71 19.17
N LYS A 205 -4.41 -10.88 20.11
CA LYS A 205 -3.06 -10.31 20.00
C LYS A 205 -2.37 -10.89 18.74
N PRO A 206 -1.97 -10.06 17.77
CA PRO A 206 -1.24 -10.53 16.59
C PRO A 206 0.19 -10.95 16.96
N VAL A 207 0.81 -11.72 16.08
CA VAL A 207 2.21 -12.14 16.19
C VAL A 207 3.02 -11.66 14.98
N PRO A 208 4.36 -11.55 15.08
CA PRO A 208 5.18 -11.29 13.90
C PRO A 208 5.13 -12.47 12.93
N TYR A 209 5.13 -12.19 11.64
CA TYR A 209 5.04 -13.23 10.60
C TYR A 209 5.90 -12.88 9.37
N PRO A 210 6.39 -13.88 8.63
CA PRO A 210 7.13 -13.65 7.39
C PRO A 210 6.19 -13.35 6.22
N ILE A 211 6.57 -12.42 5.34
CA ILE A 211 5.99 -12.33 4.00
C ILE A 211 6.28 -13.62 3.20
N PRO A 212 5.50 -13.93 2.14
CA PRO A 212 5.82 -15.04 1.24
C PRO A 212 7.28 -14.99 0.77
N SER A 213 8.02 -16.08 0.98
CA SER A 213 9.48 -16.12 0.76
C SER A 213 9.96 -17.32 -0.05
N ASP A 214 9.03 -18.08 -0.62
CA ASP A 214 9.24 -19.19 -1.56
C ASP A 214 9.45 -18.72 -3.02
N GLY A 215 9.10 -17.46 -3.31
CA GLY A 215 9.20 -16.86 -4.64
C GLY A 215 10.52 -16.13 -4.93
N PRO A 216 10.64 -15.49 -6.11
CA PRO A 216 11.81 -14.69 -6.47
C PRO A 216 12.14 -13.60 -5.45
N VAL A 217 11.13 -12.91 -4.88
CA VAL A 217 11.38 -11.87 -3.88
C VAL A 217 12.04 -12.47 -2.63
N GLY A 218 11.55 -13.61 -2.15
CA GLY A 218 12.17 -14.32 -1.04
C GLY A 218 13.61 -14.74 -1.32
N LYS A 219 13.89 -15.24 -2.53
CA LYS A 219 15.27 -15.56 -2.97
C LYS A 219 16.16 -14.32 -2.97
N LEU A 220 15.67 -13.20 -3.49
CA LEU A 220 16.39 -11.93 -3.47
C LEU A 220 16.73 -11.50 -2.04
N LEU A 221 15.74 -11.50 -1.13
CA LEU A 221 15.94 -11.14 0.27
C LEU A 221 17.01 -12.02 0.93
N LYS A 222 16.99 -13.33 0.65
CA LYS A 222 18.01 -14.26 1.13
C LYS A 222 19.41 -13.92 0.61
N ILE A 223 19.55 -13.60 -0.68
CA ILE A 223 20.83 -13.24 -1.31
C ILE A 223 21.42 -11.97 -0.67
N ILE A 224 20.57 -10.99 -0.35
CA ILE A 224 20.99 -9.72 0.26
C ILE A 224 21.01 -9.75 1.80
N ASN A 225 20.92 -10.94 2.42
CA ASN A 225 20.93 -11.13 3.88
C ASN A 225 19.85 -10.36 4.64
N ARG A 226 18.64 -10.30 4.09
CA ARG A 226 17.48 -9.61 4.68
C ARG A 226 16.40 -10.63 5.10
N HIS A 227 15.83 -10.44 6.29
CA HIS A 227 14.74 -11.30 6.77
C HIS A 227 13.39 -10.94 6.12
N PRO A 228 12.46 -11.91 6.01
CA PRO A 228 11.12 -11.66 5.46
C PRO A 228 10.08 -11.21 6.52
N TYR A 229 10.47 -11.11 7.80
CA TYR A 229 9.52 -10.82 8.88
C TYR A 229 8.96 -9.41 8.89
N ARG A 230 7.67 -9.31 9.16
CA ARG A 230 6.95 -8.12 9.59
C ARG A 230 6.68 -8.20 11.10
N PRO A 231 6.73 -7.08 11.84
CA PRO A 231 6.37 -7.05 13.25
C PRO A 231 4.88 -7.35 13.48
N ALA A 232 4.48 -7.75 14.69
CA ALA A 232 3.07 -7.93 15.02
C ALA A 232 2.25 -6.66 14.75
N HIS A 233 1.12 -6.79 14.05
CA HIS A 233 0.28 -5.65 13.69
C HIS A 233 -1.19 -5.99 13.42
N ILE A 234 -2.02 -4.96 13.48
CA ILE A 234 -3.46 -4.99 13.16
C ILE A 234 -3.70 -3.96 12.06
N HIS A 235 -4.35 -4.39 10.98
CA HIS A 235 -4.72 -3.51 9.88
C HIS A 235 -6.07 -2.85 10.11
N PHE A 236 -6.24 -1.67 9.53
CA PHE A 236 -7.48 -0.89 9.57
C PHE A 236 -7.77 -0.22 8.21
N ILE A 237 -9.03 -0.30 7.78
CA ILE A 237 -9.64 0.62 6.81
C ILE A 237 -10.73 1.38 7.55
N ILE A 238 -10.67 2.70 7.49
CA ILE A 238 -11.67 3.59 8.09
C ILE A 238 -12.35 4.39 6.99
N GLU A 239 -13.67 4.29 6.91
CA GLU A 239 -14.48 4.92 5.87
C GLU A 239 -15.71 5.64 6.42
N LYS A 240 -15.94 6.84 5.89
CA LYS A 240 -17.16 7.62 6.08
C LYS A 240 -17.34 8.52 4.85
N PRO A 241 -18.51 8.55 4.20
CA PRO A 241 -18.75 9.47 3.09
C PRO A 241 -18.46 10.93 3.49
N GLY A 242 -17.70 11.64 2.65
CA GLY A 242 -17.23 13.01 2.93
C GLY A 242 -15.89 13.09 3.66
N TYR A 243 -15.33 11.95 4.09
CA TYR A 243 -14.00 11.84 4.68
C TYR A 243 -13.06 11.04 3.79
N ASP A 244 -11.78 11.40 3.86
CA ASP A 244 -10.71 10.66 3.19
C ASP A 244 -10.61 9.26 3.79
N ARG A 245 -10.68 8.24 2.93
CA ARG A 245 -10.49 6.85 3.35
C ARG A 245 -9.10 6.68 3.97
N LEU A 246 -9.03 6.21 5.21
CA LEU A 246 -7.77 5.92 5.88
C LEU A 246 -7.48 4.42 5.80
N ILE A 247 -6.37 4.07 5.14
CA ILE A 247 -5.75 2.74 5.22
C ILE A 247 -4.57 2.85 6.17
N THR A 248 -4.54 2.07 7.24
CA THR A 248 -3.45 2.10 8.21
C THR A 248 -3.23 0.74 8.88
N ALA A 249 -2.20 0.65 9.71
CA ALA A 249 -1.94 -0.48 10.58
C ALA A 249 -1.26 -0.01 11.86
N LEU A 250 -1.56 -0.66 12.98
CA LEU A 250 -0.92 -0.42 14.26
C LEU A 250 0.06 -1.56 14.55
N TYR A 251 1.25 -1.23 15.03
CA TYR A 251 2.35 -2.18 15.24
C TYR A 251 2.73 -2.27 16.72
N GLU A 252 3.03 -3.47 17.22
CA GLU A 252 3.41 -3.64 18.63
C GLU A 252 4.79 -3.01 18.89
N LYS A 253 4.85 -2.12 19.89
CA LYS A 253 6.09 -1.51 20.34
C LYS A 253 6.96 -2.53 21.08
N GLY A 254 8.22 -2.62 20.67
CA GLY A 254 9.20 -3.57 21.22
C GLY A 254 9.24 -4.92 20.50
N ASP A 255 8.44 -5.11 19.44
CA ASP A 255 8.53 -6.29 18.58
C ASP A 255 9.95 -6.44 18.01
N PRO A 256 10.51 -7.67 17.94
CA PRO A 256 11.86 -7.91 17.39
C PRO A 256 12.10 -7.34 15.99
N PHE A 257 11.05 -7.15 15.19
CA PHE A 257 11.10 -6.65 13.82
C PHE A 257 10.56 -5.22 13.68
N GLU A 258 10.25 -4.51 14.77
CA GLU A 258 9.75 -3.12 14.76
C GLU A 258 10.61 -2.21 13.88
N LYS A 259 11.94 -2.34 13.99
CA LYS A 259 12.92 -1.46 13.34
C LYS A 259 13.47 -2.04 12.03
N SER A 260 12.94 -3.17 11.59
CA SER A 260 13.44 -3.90 10.43
C SER A 260 12.33 -4.55 9.59
N ASP A 261 11.09 -4.05 9.70
CA ASP A 261 9.94 -4.53 8.92
C ASP A 261 10.31 -4.74 7.45
N ALA A 262 10.08 -5.96 6.96
CA ALA A 262 10.44 -6.38 5.61
C ALA A 262 9.76 -5.56 4.50
N VAL A 263 8.75 -4.74 4.80
CA VAL A 263 8.07 -3.88 3.81
C VAL A 263 8.06 -2.41 4.20
N PHE A 264 8.85 -2.01 5.22
CA PHE A 264 8.99 -0.62 5.66
C PHE A 264 7.68 0.07 6.10
N GLY A 265 6.70 -0.69 6.59
CA GLY A 265 5.37 -0.17 6.93
C GLY A 265 5.29 0.54 8.28
N VAL A 266 6.26 0.33 9.17
CA VAL A 266 6.28 0.87 10.54
C VAL A 266 6.53 2.38 10.55
N LYS A 267 5.68 3.11 11.28
CA LYS A 267 5.87 4.54 11.61
C LYS A 267 5.75 4.70 13.12
N SER A 268 6.60 5.53 13.74
CA SER A 268 6.62 5.70 15.21
C SER A 268 5.27 6.13 15.80
N LYS A 269 4.46 6.88 15.02
CA LYS A 269 3.10 7.32 15.40
C LYS A 269 2.06 6.19 15.39
N LEU A 270 2.41 5.01 14.88
CA LEU A 270 1.53 3.84 14.75
C LEU A 270 1.96 2.70 15.68
N LEU A 271 2.86 2.97 16.64
CA LEU A 271 3.31 2.00 17.62
C LEU A 271 2.34 1.98 18.82
N TYR A 272 1.78 0.82 19.13
CA TYR A 272 0.92 0.60 20.29
C TYR A 272 1.62 -0.20 21.39
N THR A 273 1.10 -0.10 22.61
CA THR A 273 1.40 -0.99 23.73
C THR A 273 0.10 -1.62 24.21
N LEU A 274 0.19 -2.80 24.83
CA LEU A 274 -0.96 -3.49 25.38
C LEU A 274 -0.96 -3.36 26.90
N ASP A 275 -2.13 -3.05 27.43
CA ASP A 275 -2.44 -3.13 28.86
C ASP A 275 -3.23 -4.41 29.14
N LYS A 276 -3.62 -4.60 30.40
CA LYS A 276 -4.59 -5.64 30.80
C LYS A 276 -6.00 -5.05 30.84
N VAL A 277 -6.99 -5.86 30.47
CA VAL A 277 -8.41 -5.46 30.42
C VAL A 277 -8.91 -4.95 31.77
N GLY A 278 -8.51 -5.61 32.86
CA GLY A 278 -8.91 -5.26 34.22
C GLY A 278 -10.37 -5.61 34.55
N GLU A 279 -10.74 -5.55 35.83
CA GLU A 279 -12.00 -6.09 36.37
C GLU A 279 -13.27 -5.49 35.72
N GLU A 280 -13.29 -4.18 35.47
CA GLU A 280 -14.47 -3.47 34.95
C GLU A 280 -14.80 -3.91 33.51
N LYS A 281 -13.81 -3.85 32.61
CA LYS A 281 -13.99 -4.23 31.21
C LYS A 281 -14.16 -5.75 31.07
N ALA A 282 -13.46 -6.54 31.89
CA ALA A 282 -13.63 -7.99 31.93
C ALA A 282 -15.08 -8.37 32.22
N SER A 283 -15.68 -7.75 33.25
CA SER A 283 -17.09 -7.93 33.59
C SER A 283 -18.03 -7.45 32.47
N LYS A 284 -17.73 -6.31 31.85
CA LYS A 284 -18.57 -5.70 30.80
C LYS A 284 -18.60 -6.53 29.50
N TYR A 285 -17.45 -7.04 29.06
CA TYR A 285 -17.29 -7.70 27.76
C TYR A 285 -17.16 -9.23 27.84
N ASN A 286 -17.34 -9.79 29.05
CA ASN A 286 -17.20 -11.20 29.36
C ASN A 286 -15.82 -11.74 28.91
N MET A 287 -14.77 -11.15 29.47
CA MET A 287 -13.36 -11.48 29.23
C MET A 287 -12.65 -11.77 30.56
N ASP A 288 -11.44 -12.32 30.50
CA ASP A 288 -10.58 -12.39 31.67
C ASP A 288 -9.94 -11.02 31.94
N LYS A 289 -9.72 -10.67 33.21
CA LYS A 289 -9.07 -9.41 33.59
C LYS A 289 -7.62 -9.32 33.13
N ASP A 290 -6.97 -10.47 32.95
CA ASP A 290 -5.60 -10.61 32.49
C ASP A 290 -5.50 -10.76 30.96
N ASP A 291 -6.63 -10.70 30.23
CA ASP A 291 -6.63 -10.56 28.77
C ASP A 291 -6.03 -9.19 28.34
N TRP A 292 -5.68 -9.07 27.07
CA TRP A 292 -5.02 -7.87 26.54
C TRP A 292 -6.02 -6.76 26.22
N TYR A 293 -5.58 -5.51 26.40
CA TYR A 293 -6.33 -4.31 26.09
C TYR A 293 -5.51 -3.34 25.25
N LEU A 294 -6.11 -2.84 24.18
CA LEU A 294 -5.58 -1.79 23.32
C LEU A 294 -6.58 -0.62 23.31
N HIS A 295 -6.14 0.54 23.79
CA HIS A 295 -6.83 1.80 23.54
C HIS A 295 -6.18 2.53 22.37
N TRP A 296 -6.94 2.89 21.35
CA TRP A 296 -6.40 3.66 20.22
C TRP A 296 -7.44 4.56 19.56
N ASP A 297 -7.15 5.85 19.52
CA ASP A 297 -7.98 6.84 18.83
C ASP A 297 -7.50 7.09 17.40
N PHE A 298 -8.46 7.24 16.49
CA PHE A 298 -8.23 7.57 15.09
C PHE A 298 -8.70 9.00 14.81
N THR A 299 -7.92 9.72 14.03
CA THR A 299 -8.28 11.05 13.51
C THR A 299 -8.15 11.04 12.00
N ILE A 300 -9.24 11.30 11.29
CA ILE A 300 -9.28 11.36 9.83
C ILE A 300 -9.58 12.79 9.34
N ILE A 301 -9.28 13.05 8.08
CA ILE A 301 -9.53 14.34 7.42
C ILE A 301 -10.68 14.22 6.43
N THR A 302 -11.26 15.34 6.03
CA THR A 302 -12.26 15.39 4.96
C THR A 302 -11.63 15.06 3.59
N GLU A 303 -12.44 14.62 2.63
CA GLU A 303 -11.98 14.40 1.25
C GLU A 303 -11.38 15.69 0.65
N GLN A 304 -11.97 16.84 0.96
CA GLN A 304 -11.52 18.13 0.45
C GLN A 304 -10.14 18.52 1.02
N GLU A 305 -9.92 18.32 2.33
CA GLU A 305 -8.60 18.56 2.95
C GLU A 305 -7.52 17.65 2.35
N SER A 306 -7.85 16.39 2.06
CA SER A 306 -6.95 15.45 1.39
C SER A 306 -6.54 15.96 0.00
N VAL A 307 -7.52 16.33 -0.83
CA VAL A 307 -7.28 16.90 -2.17
C VAL A 307 -6.41 18.15 -2.12
N ASP A 308 -6.69 19.06 -1.19
CA ASP A 308 -5.95 20.31 -1.05
C ASP A 308 -4.51 20.07 -0.57
N LEU A 309 -4.32 19.11 0.35
CA LEU A 309 -2.99 18.74 0.83
C LEU A 309 -2.15 18.07 -0.25
N VAL A 310 -2.73 17.15 -1.04
CA VAL A 310 -2.07 16.53 -2.20
C VAL A 310 -1.65 17.61 -3.20
N ARG A 311 -2.56 18.52 -3.56
CA ARG A 311 -2.25 19.64 -4.48
C ARG A 311 -1.12 20.52 -3.95
N LYS A 312 -1.16 20.88 -2.67
CA LYS A 312 -0.12 21.67 -2.02
C LYS A 312 1.23 20.96 -2.08
N LYS A 313 1.28 19.67 -1.72
CA LYS A 313 2.50 18.87 -1.71
C LYS A 313 3.08 18.68 -3.12
N ASN A 314 2.23 18.44 -4.11
CA ASN A 314 2.67 18.32 -5.50
C ASN A 314 3.19 19.65 -6.05
N LYS A 315 2.60 20.79 -5.66
CA LYS A 315 3.11 22.12 -5.99
C LYS A 315 4.50 22.37 -5.37
N GLU A 316 4.67 22.02 -4.09
CA GLU A 316 5.97 22.09 -3.39
C GLU A 316 7.01 21.20 -4.11
N ALA A 317 6.64 19.97 -4.50
CA ALA A 317 7.51 19.05 -5.20
C ALA A 317 7.98 19.59 -6.57
N ILE A 318 7.09 20.21 -7.35
CA ILE A 318 7.45 20.87 -8.62
C ILE A 318 8.48 21.98 -8.38
N VAL A 319 8.25 22.87 -7.41
CA VAL A 319 9.16 23.98 -7.11
C VAL A 319 10.54 23.49 -6.65
N ASN A 320 10.57 22.37 -5.92
CA ASN A 320 11.81 21.79 -5.42
C ASN A 320 12.56 20.98 -6.50
N ASN A 321 11.89 20.53 -7.56
CA ASN A 321 12.51 19.77 -8.64
C ASN A 321 13.22 20.67 -9.67
N LYS A 322 14.28 21.36 -9.21
CA LYS A 322 15.06 22.32 -10.01
C LYS A 322 15.84 21.69 -11.17
N ASN A 323 16.01 20.37 -11.16
CA ASN A 323 16.78 19.63 -12.17
C ASN A 323 15.87 18.94 -13.21
N SER A 324 14.54 19.11 -13.12
CA SER A 324 13.64 18.59 -14.14
C SER A 324 13.95 19.23 -15.50
N PRO A 325 14.16 18.43 -16.57
CA PRO A 325 14.32 18.98 -17.92
C PRO A 325 12.99 19.49 -18.50
N TYR A 326 11.87 19.23 -17.82
CA TYR A 326 10.53 19.67 -18.22
C TYR A 326 10.07 20.86 -17.39
N ASN A 327 9.37 21.79 -18.03
CA ASN A 327 8.55 22.78 -17.34
C ASN A 327 7.32 22.08 -16.75
N LEU A 328 7.26 21.92 -15.43
CA LEU A 328 6.20 21.16 -14.77
C LEU A 328 5.04 22.06 -14.31
N ILE A 329 3.82 21.59 -14.55
CA ILE A 329 2.58 22.20 -14.06
C ILE A 329 1.74 21.16 -13.31
N LEU A 330 0.74 21.62 -12.56
CA LEU A 330 -0.28 20.73 -12.01
C LEU A 330 -1.45 20.62 -12.99
N ASN A 331 -1.86 19.39 -13.27
CA ASN A 331 -3.05 19.13 -14.09
C ASN A 331 -4.34 19.28 -13.27
N LYS A 332 -5.50 19.07 -13.92
CA LYS A 332 -6.83 19.19 -13.28
C LYS A 332 -7.00 18.31 -12.02
N ASN A 333 -6.30 17.19 -11.96
CA ASN A 333 -6.31 16.26 -10.82
C ASN A 333 -5.27 16.62 -9.75
N GLY A 334 -4.54 17.73 -9.91
CA GLY A 334 -3.51 18.15 -8.96
C GLY A 334 -2.21 17.33 -9.04
N LEU A 335 -1.97 16.62 -10.15
CA LEU A 335 -0.76 15.84 -10.36
C LEU A 335 0.25 16.60 -11.24
N PRO A 336 1.57 16.45 -11.03
CA PRO A 336 2.58 17.02 -11.91
C PRO A 336 2.51 16.45 -13.33
N GLU A 337 2.59 17.30 -14.34
CA GLU A 337 2.81 16.91 -15.73
C GLU A 337 3.67 17.93 -16.46
N ALA A 338 4.25 17.53 -17.59
CA ALA A 338 4.95 18.47 -18.46
C ALA A 338 3.95 19.46 -19.05
N ALA A 339 4.27 20.75 -19.01
CA ALA A 339 3.51 21.77 -19.70
C ALA A 339 3.44 21.41 -21.20
N PRO A 340 2.27 21.56 -21.85
CA PRO A 340 2.20 21.49 -23.30
C PRO A 340 3.25 22.42 -23.91
N LEU A 341 3.94 21.95 -24.95
CA LEU A 341 4.76 22.83 -25.77
C LEU A 341 3.80 23.75 -26.53
N ASP A 342 3.97 25.06 -26.36
CA ASP A 342 3.19 26.11 -27.02
C ASP A 342 3.24 26.00 -28.56
#